data_AF-A0A4R4LGM9-F1
#
_entry.id   AF-A0A4R4LGM9-F1
#
_cell.length_a   1.000
_cell.length_b   1.000
_cell.length_c   1.000
_cell.angle_alpha   90.00
_cell.angle_beta   90.00
_cell.angle_gamma   90.00
#
_symmetry.space_group_name_H-M   'P 1'
#
loop_
_entity.id
_entity.type
_entity.pdbx_description
1 polymer ?
#
loop_
_entity_poly.entity_id
_entity_poly.type
_entity_poly.pdbx_seq_one_letter_code
_entity_poly.pdbx_strand_id
1 'polypeptide(L)'
;MDDEQRETGTGWPQPAVPEPAGEPDPRPEAPDPDEMSPLAPVEEPREGAGDGDGAAAPSPPTPRDAEPVRAAAGGRVSSAGVMIGVLLALLGFTLVVQLRTTSTDPTLAATRQEDLVRIYSDLDSREKRLQQDIEALEESQRQLRSGEQGRQAALDEARRRADELGILAGTLPARGPGLSVRFVAGGKPIAAERVLDAVQELRGAGAEAMQISGAGGSPVRIVASTFFLDGPGGSLVVGGRSLSGPYTITVIGDPATMETALKIPGGVAATVAGDGGNVIVEEREVAEVSALHGPLKLEHARPVS
;
A
#
# COMPACT_ATOMS: atom_id res chain seq x y z
N MET A 1 -65.14 37.22 -26.08
CA MET A 1 -65.06 36.19 -27.13
C MET A 1 -63.67 36.31 -27.75
N ASP A 2 -62.62 36.30 -26.93
CA ASP A 2 -62.04 35.16 -26.17
C ASP A 2 -61.29 34.26 -27.17
N ASP A 3 -60.00 34.53 -27.39
CA ASP A 3 -58.86 33.97 -26.64
C ASP A 3 -58.83 32.44 -26.67
N GLU A 4 -58.19 31.92 -27.71
CA GLU A 4 -57.69 30.55 -27.75
C GLU A 4 -56.33 30.56 -28.44
N GLN A 5 -55.25 30.70 -27.66
CA GLN A 5 -53.96 30.12 -28.03
C GLN A 5 -53.20 29.60 -26.80
N ARG A 6 -53.13 28.26 -26.77
CA ARG A 6 -51.94 27.43 -26.49
C ARG A 6 -51.47 27.35 -25.03
N GLU A 7 -52.09 26.42 -24.31
CA GLU A 7 -51.46 25.71 -23.20
C GLU A 7 -51.44 24.20 -23.51
N THR A 8 -50.44 23.75 -24.27
CA THR A 8 -50.10 22.32 -24.31
C THR A 8 -49.08 22.07 -23.20
N GLY A 9 -49.61 21.60 -22.07
CA GLY A 9 -48.81 21.10 -20.95
C GLY A 9 -47.87 19.99 -21.41
N THR A 10 -46.59 20.32 -21.45
CA THR A 10 -45.51 19.34 -21.38
C THR A 10 -44.64 19.77 -20.20
N GLY A 11 -44.87 19.11 -19.06
CA GLY A 11 -44.13 19.33 -17.82
C GLY A 11 -42.70 18.80 -17.92
N TRP A 12 -41.86 19.46 -18.71
CA TRP A 12 -40.42 19.26 -18.67
C TRP A 12 -39.83 20.18 -17.60
N PRO A 13 -39.12 19.67 -16.59
CA PRO A 13 -38.40 20.52 -15.65
C PRO A 13 -37.34 21.32 -16.42
N GLN A 14 -37.32 22.64 -16.22
CA GLN A 14 -36.27 23.51 -16.75
C GLN A 14 -34.90 23.05 -16.24
N PRO A 15 -33.87 22.96 -17.11
CA PRO A 15 -32.53 22.64 -16.66
C PRO A 15 -32.03 23.76 -15.76
N ALA A 16 -31.64 23.41 -14.53
CA ALA A 16 -30.97 24.32 -13.63
C ALA A 16 -29.67 24.81 -14.29
N VAL A 17 -29.50 26.13 -14.35
CA VAL A 17 -28.22 26.73 -14.72
C VAL A 17 -27.20 26.32 -13.64
N PRO A 18 -26.09 25.64 -13.98
CA PRO A 18 -25.09 25.33 -12.98
C PRO A 18 -24.44 26.63 -12.50
N GLU A 19 -24.40 26.83 -11.19
CA GLU A 19 -23.61 27.91 -10.58
C GLU A 19 -22.14 27.77 -10.99
N PRO A 20 -21.42 28.88 -11.21
CA PRO A 20 -19.98 28.82 -11.47
C PRO A 20 -19.29 28.16 -10.28
N ALA A 21 -18.49 27.12 -10.57
CA ALA A 21 -17.69 26.44 -9.56
C ALA A 21 -16.84 27.46 -8.80
N GLY A 22 -17.02 27.49 -7.48
CA GLY A 22 -16.16 28.25 -6.58
C GLY A 22 -14.70 27.85 -6.73
N GLU A 23 -13.83 28.83 -6.53
CA GLU A 23 -12.38 28.72 -6.67
C GLU A 23 -11.82 27.50 -5.91
N PRO A 24 -10.90 26.72 -6.51
CA PRO A 24 -10.39 25.52 -5.87
C PRO A 24 -9.58 25.87 -4.61
N ASP A 25 -9.93 25.21 -3.51
CA ASP A 25 -9.22 25.25 -2.23
C ASP A 25 -7.72 24.99 -2.44
N PRO A 26 -6.81 25.89 -2.01
CA PRO A 26 -5.38 25.67 -2.14
C PRO A 26 -4.97 24.49 -1.27
N ARG A 27 -4.67 23.35 -1.90
CA ARG A 27 -4.01 22.23 -1.24
C ARG A 27 -2.71 22.72 -0.59
N PRO A 28 -2.40 22.34 0.65
CA PRO A 28 -1.08 22.62 1.22
C PRO A 28 -0.02 21.91 0.37
N GLU A 29 1.02 22.66 -0.01
CA GLU A 29 2.19 22.15 -0.73
C GLU A 29 2.83 21.01 0.08
N ALA A 30 3.24 19.95 -0.62
CA ALA A 30 4.03 18.88 -0.01
C ALA A 30 5.40 19.43 0.42
N PRO A 31 5.92 19.09 1.62
CA PRO A 31 7.23 19.56 2.04
C PRO A 31 8.36 19.00 1.16
N ASP A 32 9.37 19.84 0.97
CA ASP A 32 10.60 19.62 0.20
C ASP A 32 11.34 18.33 0.67
N PRO A 33 11.93 17.50 -0.23
CA PRO A 33 12.51 16.21 0.17
C PRO A 33 13.80 16.30 1.01
N ASP A 34 14.30 17.50 1.33
CA ASP A 34 15.61 17.68 1.95
C ASP A 34 15.57 17.97 3.48
N GLU A 35 14.41 17.89 4.14
CA GLU A 35 14.30 18.06 5.61
C GLU A 35 14.24 16.75 6.42
N MET A 36 14.72 15.63 5.87
CA MET A 36 15.03 14.44 6.67
C MET A 36 16.38 13.87 6.27
N SER A 37 17.43 14.31 6.96
CA SER A 37 18.65 13.53 7.07
C SER A 37 19.11 13.35 8.51
N PRO A 38 19.54 12.14 8.89
CA PRO A 38 19.60 11.68 10.27
C PRO A 38 20.90 12.14 10.92
N LEU A 39 20.83 12.45 12.21
CA LEU A 39 22.00 12.65 13.05
C LEU A 39 22.87 11.38 13.02
N ALA A 40 23.99 11.47 12.31
CA ALA A 40 25.07 10.49 12.35
C ALA A 40 25.67 10.43 13.77
N PRO A 41 25.99 9.24 14.31
CA PRO A 41 26.67 9.14 15.60
C PRO A 41 28.10 9.67 15.49
N VAL A 42 28.48 10.57 16.40
CA VAL A 42 29.88 10.95 16.62
C VAL A 42 30.57 9.81 17.37
N GLU A 43 31.53 9.17 16.70
CA GLU A 43 32.53 8.28 17.33
C GLU A 43 33.49 9.13 18.19
N GLU A 44 33.61 8.80 19.47
CA GLU A 44 34.79 9.16 20.27
C GLU A 44 35.77 7.97 20.36
N PRO A 45 37.11 8.23 20.40
CA PRO A 45 38.11 7.18 20.28
C PRO A 45 38.28 6.36 21.55
N ARG A 46 38.48 5.04 21.37
CA ARG A 46 38.96 4.11 22.40
C ARG A 46 40.49 4.04 22.37
N GLU A 47 41.11 4.28 23.52
CA GLU A 47 42.45 3.80 23.93
C GLU A 47 42.35 3.50 25.44
N GLY A 48 42.79 2.40 26.02
CA GLY A 48 43.39 1.16 25.54
C GLY A 48 43.40 0.19 26.73
N ALA A 49 43.18 -1.10 26.45
CA ALA A 49 43.31 -2.17 27.43
C ALA A 49 44.77 -2.57 27.63
N GLY A 50 45.13 -2.90 28.86
CA GLY A 50 46.42 -3.49 29.23
C GLY A 50 46.29 -4.26 30.54
N ASP A 51 45.89 -5.52 30.43
CA ASP A 51 46.01 -6.54 31.49
C ASP A 51 47.48 -6.82 31.83
N GLY A 52 47.74 -7.15 33.09
CA GLY A 52 49.06 -7.54 33.57
C GLY A 52 49.04 -8.01 35.02
N ASP A 53 48.57 -9.24 35.21
CA ASP A 53 48.61 -10.04 36.43
C ASP A 53 50.04 -10.21 36.98
N GLY A 54 50.19 -10.32 38.31
CA GLY A 54 51.50 -10.36 38.95
C GLY A 54 51.47 -10.47 40.47
N ALA A 55 51.21 -11.67 40.95
CA ALA A 55 51.29 -12.12 42.33
C ALA A 55 52.56 -11.70 43.11
N ALA A 56 52.41 -11.46 44.42
CA ALA A 56 53.10 -12.19 45.50
C ALA A 56 53.22 -11.34 46.79
N ALA A 57 52.64 -11.84 47.88
CA ALA A 57 53.18 -11.58 49.22
C ALA A 57 54.53 -12.30 49.36
N PRO A 58 55.51 -11.73 50.08
CA PRO A 58 55.77 -12.29 51.40
C PRO A 58 56.21 -11.26 52.46
N SER A 59 56.27 -11.81 53.67
CA SER A 59 56.44 -11.26 55.00
C SER A 59 57.85 -10.72 55.33
N PRO A 60 58.21 -10.51 56.62
CA PRO A 60 58.79 -9.28 57.16
C PRO A 60 60.34 -9.28 57.22
N PRO A 61 60.98 -8.15 57.60
CA PRO A 61 62.33 -8.20 58.14
C PRO A 61 62.35 -8.02 59.67
N THR A 62 62.58 -9.12 60.37
CA THR A 62 63.48 -9.20 61.55
C THR A 62 64.90 -9.57 61.04
N PRO A 63 66.00 -9.64 61.84
CA PRO A 63 66.18 -9.52 63.30
C PRO A 63 67.48 -8.76 63.73
N ARG A 64 67.80 -8.89 65.04
CA ARG A 64 69.14 -8.90 65.70
C ARG A 64 69.71 -7.55 66.14
N ASP A 65 70.41 -7.42 67.25
CA ASP A 65 70.67 -8.20 68.48
C ASP A 65 71.45 -7.22 69.36
N ALA A 66 71.11 -7.05 70.64
CA ALA A 66 72.06 -6.70 71.71
C ALA A 66 71.31 -6.55 73.05
N GLU A 67 71.46 -7.57 73.91
CA GLU A 67 71.50 -7.44 75.36
C GLU A 67 72.37 -6.23 75.79
N PRO A 68 72.20 -5.58 76.98
CA PRO A 68 72.37 -6.32 78.23
C PRO A 68 71.77 -5.77 79.54
N VAL A 69 71.93 -6.61 80.57
CA VAL A 69 72.00 -6.37 82.03
C VAL A 69 70.77 -5.87 82.80
N ARG A 70 70.39 -6.70 83.78
CA ARG A 70 69.64 -6.36 84.99
C ARG A 70 70.34 -5.24 85.79
N ALA A 71 69.59 -4.26 86.28
CA ALA A 71 69.82 -3.64 87.59
C ALA A 71 68.55 -2.94 88.07
N ALA A 72 68.19 -3.21 89.31
CA ALA A 72 67.12 -2.52 90.04
C ALA A 72 67.52 -1.07 90.36
N ALA A 73 66.54 -0.16 90.40
CA ALA A 73 66.26 0.72 91.54
C ALA A 73 65.45 1.98 91.13
N GLY A 74 64.36 2.22 91.86
CA GLY A 74 64.08 3.53 92.45
C GLY A 74 63.63 4.68 91.55
N GLY A 75 62.31 4.89 91.53
CA GLY A 75 61.67 6.18 91.83
C GLY A 75 62.03 7.41 90.98
N ARG A 76 61.10 7.82 90.11
CA ARG A 76 60.35 9.10 90.19
C ARG A 76 59.60 9.32 88.87
N VAL A 77 58.29 9.53 88.96
CA VAL A 77 57.46 9.97 87.83
C VAL A 77 58.02 11.31 87.34
N SER A 78 58.68 11.31 86.18
CA SER A 78 59.11 12.55 85.52
C SER A 78 57.89 13.24 84.94
N SER A 79 57.73 14.55 85.22
CA SER A 79 56.61 15.37 84.74
C SER A 79 56.43 15.33 83.21
N ALA A 80 57.51 15.05 82.47
CA ALA A 80 57.48 14.88 81.02
C ALA A 80 56.69 13.65 80.55
N GLY A 81 56.74 12.52 81.28
CA GLY A 81 56.02 11.30 80.92
C GLY A 81 54.51 11.42 81.12
N VAL A 82 54.10 12.11 82.19
CA VAL A 82 52.69 12.47 82.41
C VAL A 82 52.20 13.41 81.31
N MET A 83 53.03 14.38 80.91
CA MET A 83 52.68 15.32 79.84
C MET A 83 52.48 14.63 78.49
N ILE A 84 53.37 13.69 78.11
CA ILE A 84 53.24 12.92 76.87
C ILE A 84 51.99 12.03 76.89
N GLY A 85 51.72 11.36 78.02
CA GLY A 85 50.51 10.54 78.16
C GLY A 85 49.22 11.36 78.05
N VAL A 86 49.19 12.55 78.65
CA VAL A 86 48.06 13.49 78.54
C VAL A 86 47.91 14.01 77.11
N LEU A 87 48.99 14.35 76.42
CA LEU A 87 48.95 14.81 75.03
C LEU A 87 48.45 13.72 74.07
N LEU A 88 48.90 12.47 74.25
CA LEU A 88 48.40 11.33 73.46
C LEU A 88 46.94 11.01 73.76
N ALA A 89 46.51 11.11 75.02
CA ALA A 89 45.11 10.94 75.39
C ALA A 89 44.22 12.03 74.79
N LEU A 90 44.66 13.30 74.81
CA LEU A 90 43.97 14.41 74.17
C LEU A 90 43.95 14.27 72.65
N LEU A 91 45.04 13.84 72.02
CA LEU A 91 45.09 13.61 70.58
C LEU A 91 44.19 12.45 70.16
N GLY A 92 44.22 11.34 70.89
CA GLY A 92 43.33 10.20 70.66
C GLY A 92 41.86 10.58 70.87
N PHE A 93 41.56 11.35 71.92
CA PHE A 93 40.22 11.86 72.20
C PHE A 93 39.73 12.80 71.11
N THR A 94 40.57 13.75 70.66
CA THR A 94 40.23 14.70 69.59
C THR A 94 40.07 14.01 68.23
N LEU A 95 40.89 13.00 67.91
CA LEU A 95 40.75 12.22 66.69
C LEU A 95 39.44 11.42 66.68
N VAL A 96 39.09 10.77 67.80
CA VAL A 96 37.82 10.05 67.93
C VAL A 96 36.63 11.01 67.85
N VAL A 97 36.71 12.18 68.49
CA VAL A 97 35.68 13.22 68.39
C VAL A 97 35.56 13.73 66.96
N GLN A 98 36.67 14.02 66.26
CA GLN A 98 36.69 14.45 64.86
C GLN A 98 36.14 13.39 63.91
N LEU A 99 36.48 12.11 64.10
CA LEU A 99 35.94 11.01 63.29
C LEU A 99 34.45 10.81 63.57
N ARG A 100 34.02 10.97 64.83
CA ARG A 100 32.61 10.85 65.22
C ARG A 100 31.79 12.03 64.71
N THR A 101 32.30 13.26 64.74
CA THR A 101 31.63 14.43 64.15
C THR A 101 31.65 14.39 62.62
N THR A 102 32.71 13.88 61.99
CA THR A 102 32.77 13.69 60.52
C THR A 102 31.82 12.59 60.04
N SER A 103 31.62 11.53 60.84
CA SER A 103 30.70 10.43 60.49
C SER A 103 29.24 10.72 60.87
N THR A 104 29.00 11.73 61.71
CA THR A 104 27.67 12.14 62.18
C THR A 104 27.33 13.53 61.67
N ASP A 105 27.69 13.83 60.41
CA ASP A 105 27.24 15.05 59.74
C ASP A 105 25.91 14.74 59.02
N PRO A 106 24.75 15.02 59.64
CA PRO A 106 23.44 14.68 59.07
C PRO A 106 23.18 15.37 57.72
N THR A 107 23.95 16.41 57.40
CA THR A 107 23.88 17.17 56.15
C THR A 107 24.39 16.37 54.95
N LEU A 108 25.48 15.60 55.10
CA LEU A 108 26.05 14.77 54.03
C LEU A 108 25.19 13.52 53.72
N ALA A 109 24.59 12.92 54.75
CA ALA A 109 23.66 11.80 54.56
C ALA A 109 22.32 12.27 53.94
N ALA A 110 21.81 13.44 54.35
CA ALA A 110 20.64 14.07 53.73
C ALA A 110 20.88 14.42 52.25
N THR A 111 22.03 14.99 51.90
CA THR A 111 22.39 15.34 50.51
C THR A 111 22.35 14.11 49.58
N ARG A 112 22.86 12.95 50.03
CA ARG A 112 22.84 11.71 49.23
C ARG A 112 21.44 11.16 49.03
N GLN A 113 20.57 11.29 50.03
CA GLN A 113 19.19 10.84 49.94
C GLN A 113 18.38 11.74 48.99
N GLU A 114 18.60 13.06 49.05
CA GLU A 114 18.03 14.04 48.12
C GLU A 114 18.47 13.79 46.67
N ASP A 115 19.76 13.49 46.45
CA ASP A 115 20.28 13.15 45.11
C ASP A 115 19.67 11.86 44.55
N LEU A 116 19.49 10.82 45.37
CA LEU A 116 18.83 9.59 44.93
C LEU A 116 17.35 9.81 44.60
N VAL A 117 16.63 10.59 45.41
CA VAL A 117 15.23 10.97 45.13
C VAL A 117 15.16 11.78 43.84
N ARG A 118 16.11 12.69 43.61
CA ARG A 118 16.20 13.47 42.38
C ARG A 118 16.49 12.60 41.15
N ILE A 119 17.46 11.70 41.23
CA ILE A 119 17.77 10.75 40.15
C ILE A 119 16.57 9.86 39.87
N TYR A 120 15.91 9.34 40.91
CA TYR A 120 14.69 8.55 40.75
C TYR A 120 13.57 9.36 40.08
N SER A 121 13.37 10.62 40.48
CA SER A 121 12.37 11.49 39.86
C SER A 121 12.68 11.83 38.41
N ASP A 122 13.97 11.99 38.05
CA ASP A 122 14.39 12.20 36.66
C ASP A 122 14.20 10.92 35.84
N LEU A 123 14.52 9.76 36.40
CA LEU A 123 14.28 8.46 35.76
C LEU A 123 12.78 8.19 35.58
N ASP A 124 11.94 8.42 36.59
CA ASP A 124 10.48 8.30 36.51
C ASP A 124 9.90 9.28 35.48
N SER A 125 10.41 10.51 35.41
CA SER A 125 10.01 11.49 34.40
C SER A 125 10.43 11.07 32.99
N ARG A 126 11.62 10.50 32.83
CA ARG A 126 12.11 9.94 31.55
C ARG A 126 11.33 8.70 31.14
N GLU A 127 11.03 7.80 32.08
CA GLU A 127 10.21 6.61 31.86
C GLU A 127 8.82 7.01 31.37
N LYS A 128 8.16 7.96 32.05
CA LYS A 128 6.87 8.50 31.62
C LYS A 128 6.92 9.11 30.22
N ARG A 129 7.95 9.88 29.90
CA ARG A 129 8.13 10.46 28.57
C ARG A 129 8.32 9.38 27.51
N LEU A 130 9.20 8.41 27.75
CA LEU A 130 9.43 7.30 26.82
C LEU A 130 8.17 6.47 26.62
N GLN A 131 7.38 6.25 27.66
CA GLN A 131 6.09 5.55 27.56
C GLN A 131 5.10 6.32 26.67
N GLN A 132 5.04 7.65 26.81
CA GLN A 132 4.23 8.51 25.93
C GLN A 132 4.72 8.47 24.48
N ASP A 133 6.04 8.49 24.26
CA ASP A 133 6.64 8.41 22.92
C ASP A 133 6.35 7.05 22.26
N ILE A 134 6.40 5.95 23.03
CA ILE A 134 6.02 4.61 22.56
C ILE A 134 4.55 4.58 22.14
N GLU A 135 3.65 5.09 22.97
CA GLU A 135 2.22 5.12 22.66
C GLU A 135 1.92 5.93 21.39
N ALA A 136 2.58 7.08 21.23
CA ALA A 136 2.46 7.92 20.03
C ALA A 136 3.03 7.23 18.77
N LEU A 137 4.18 6.57 18.87
CA LEU A 137 4.79 5.82 17.77
C LEU A 137 3.93 4.62 17.36
N GLU A 138 3.37 3.89 18.32
CA GLU A 138 2.46 2.79 18.03
C GLU A 138 1.16 3.28 17.37
N GLU A 139 0.64 4.43 17.78
CA GLU A 139 -0.50 5.06 17.12
C GLU A 139 -0.17 5.47 15.68
N SER A 140 0.96 6.16 15.47
CA SER A 140 1.45 6.51 14.14
C SER A 140 1.62 5.27 13.25
N GLN A 141 2.22 4.20 13.79
CA GLN A 141 2.38 2.94 13.08
C GLN A 141 1.02 2.32 12.71
N ARG A 142 0.02 2.35 13.61
CA ARG A 142 -1.33 1.87 13.31
C ARG A 142 -1.99 2.69 12.20
N GLN A 143 -1.88 4.02 12.25
CA GLN A 143 -2.44 4.92 11.23
C GLN A 143 -1.78 4.73 9.85
N LEU A 144 -0.45 4.58 9.81
CA LEU A 144 0.27 4.31 8.57
C LEU A 144 -0.15 2.96 7.97
N ARG A 145 -0.26 1.91 8.80
CA ARG A 145 -0.70 0.59 8.34
C ARG A 145 -2.14 0.60 7.82
N SER A 146 -3.05 1.32 8.47
CA SER A 146 -4.43 1.43 7.98
C SER A 146 -4.52 2.25 6.69
N GLY A 147 -3.74 3.34 6.57
CA GLY A 147 -3.63 4.13 5.35
C GLY A 147 -3.11 3.33 4.15
N GLU A 148 -2.06 2.53 4.36
CA GLU A 148 -1.51 1.64 3.32
C GLU A 148 -2.53 0.59 2.85
N GLN A 149 -3.26 -0.03 3.78
CA GLN A 149 -4.34 -0.97 3.43
C GLN A 149 -5.43 -0.28 2.59
N GLY A 150 -5.84 0.93 2.98
CA GLY A 150 -6.81 1.72 2.21
C GLY A 150 -6.32 2.05 0.80
N ARG A 151 -5.05 2.47 0.66
CA ARG A 151 -4.43 2.76 -0.65
C ARG A 151 -4.38 1.54 -1.54
N GLN A 152 -3.98 0.38 -0.99
CA GLN A 152 -3.92 -0.86 -1.74
C GLN A 152 -5.31 -1.29 -2.25
N ALA A 153 -6.34 -1.21 -1.39
CA ALA A 153 -7.71 -1.50 -1.78
C ALA A 153 -8.21 -0.56 -2.89
N ALA A 154 -7.88 0.73 -2.82
CA ALA A 154 -8.23 1.70 -3.86
C ALA A 154 -7.53 1.41 -5.20
N LEU A 155 -6.26 1.03 -5.17
CA LEU A 155 -5.51 0.62 -6.37
C LEU A 155 -6.10 -0.64 -7.00
N ASP A 156 -6.48 -1.63 -6.20
CA ASP A 156 -7.06 -2.87 -6.72
C ASP A 156 -8.46 -2.64 -7.31
N GLU A 157 -9.25 -1.74 -6.73
CA GLU A 157 -10.51 -1.30 -7.32
C GLU A 157 -10.31 -0.53 -8.64
N ALA A 158 -9.34 0.39 -8.67
CA ALA A 158 -9.01 1.12 -9.90
C ALA A 158 -8.56 0.18 -11.03
N ARG A 159 -7.78 -0.87 -10.70
CA ARG A 159 -7.37 -1.90 -11.65
C ARG A 159 -8.56 -2.71 -12.17
N ARG A 160 -9.45 -3.18 -11.28
CA ARG A 160 -10.67 -3.90 -11.68
C ARG A 160 -11.52 -3.07 -12.65
N ARG A 161 -11.77 -1.80 -12.32
CA ARG A 161 -12.52 -0.89 -13.21
C ARG A 161 -11.80 -0.65 -14.53
N ALA A 162 -10.48 -0.50 -14.52
CA ALA A 162 -9.70 -0.35 -15.74
C ALA A 162 -9.82 -1.60 -16.63
N ASP A 163 -9.82 -2.80 -16.04
CA ASP A 163 -9.99 -4.05 -16.76
C ASP A 163 -11.40 -4.18 -17.34
N GLU A 164 -12.45 -3.89 -16.56
CA GLU A 164 -13.85 -3.86 -17.00
C GLU A 164 -14.03 -2.89 -18.19
N LEU A 165 -13.54 -1.66 -18.06
CA LEU A 165 -13.58 -0.67 -19.13
C LEU A 165 -12.75 -1.10 -20.34
N GLY A 166 -11.61 -1.76 -20.13
CA GLY A 166 -10.78 -2.29 -21.20
C GLY A 166 -11.46 -3.42 -21.99
N ILE A 167 -12.23 -4.28 -21.31
CA ILE A 167 -13.04 -5.33 -21.95
C ILE A 167 -14.17 -4.68 -22.76
N LEU A 168 -14.90 -3.71 -22.18
CA LEU A 168 -15.99 -3.00 -22.85
C LEU A 168 -15.50 -2.20 -24.07
N ALA A 169 -14.36 -1.52 -23.95
CA ALA A 169 -13.74 -0.76 -25.03
C ALA A 169 -13.10 -1.64 -26.12
N GLY A 170 -12.94 -2.94 -25.86
CA GLY A 170 -12.32 -3.87 -26.77
C GLY A 170 -10.79 -3.92 -26.72
N THR A 171 -10.14 -3.24 -25.78
CA THR A 171 -8.68 -3.16 -25.68
C THR A 171 -8.05 -4.29 -24.89
N LEU A 172 -8.85 -5.06 -24.14
CA LEU A 172 -8.43 -6.26 -23.43
C LEU A 172 -9.15 -7.52 -23.92
N PRO A 173 -8.49 -8.69 -23.90
CA PRO A 173 -9.14 -9.96 -24.20
C PRO A 173 -10.10 -10.35 -23.09
N ALA A 174 -11.07 -11.20 -23.39
CA ALA A 174 -12.02 -11.71 -22.43
C ALA A 174 -12.28 -13.20 -22.65
N ARG A 175 -12.69 -13.88 -21.57
CA ARG A 175 -13.09 -15.29 -21.58
C ARG A 175 -14.30 -15.48 -20.67
N GLY A 176 -15.21 -16.36 -21.07
CA GLY A 176 -16.41 -16.68 -20.30
C GLY A 176 -17.30 -17.66 -21.05
N PRO A 177 -18.46 -18.03 -20.49
CA PRO A 177 -19.45 -18.81 -21.22
C PRO A 177 -19.95 -18.02 -22.43
N GLY A 178 -20.39 -18.74 -23.47
CA GLY A 178 -20.99 -18.09 -24.62
C GLY A 178 -21.23 -19.02 -25.80
N LEU A 179 -21.18 -18.48 -27.02
CA LEU A 179 -21.50 -19.20 -28.25
C LEU A 179 -20.39 -19.06 -29.30
N SER A 180 -20.32 -20.07 -30.16
CA SER A 180 -19.68 -20.03 -31.47
C SER A 180 -20.77 -20.09 -32.54
N VAL A 181 -20.97 -18.99 -33.27
CA VAL A 181 -22.02 -18.83 -34.29
C VAL A 181 -21.36 -18.80 -35.67
N ARG A 182 -21.49 -19.89 -36.42
CA ARG A 182 -20.84 -20.09 -37.71
C ARG A 182 -21.83 -19.94 -38.87
N PHE A 183 -21.52 -19.00 -39.75
CA PHE A 183 -22.25 -18.72 -40.99
C PHE A 183 -21.59 -19.44 -42.16
N VAL A 184 -22.37 -20.28 -42.83
CA VAL A 184 -21.95 -21.02 -44.02
C VAL A 184 -22.79 -20.54 -45.19
N ALA A 185 -22.12 -20.00 -46.21
CA ALA A 185 -22.78 -19.59 -47.44
C ALA A 185 -23.31 -20.82 -48.20
N GLY A 186 -24.46 -20.66 -48.85
CA GLY A 186 -24.97 -21.63 -49.81
C GLY A 186 -24.65 -21.20 -51.23
N GLY A 187 -25.69 -21.03 -52.06
CA GLY A 187 -25.54 -20.53 -53.43
C GLY A 187 -25.21 -19.04 -53.54
N LYS A 188 -25.47 -18.26 -52.48
CA LYS A 188 -25.15 -16.83 -52.40
C LYS A 188 -24.19 -16.57 -51.21
N PRO A 189 -23.31 -15.56 -51.32
CA PRO A 189 -22.53 -15.09 -50.17
C PRO A 189 -23.43 -14.64 -49.02
N ILE A 190 -22.92 -14.76 -47.79
CA ILE A 190 -23.59 -14.19 -46.62
C ILE A 190 -23.44 -12.67 -46.69
N ALA A 191 -24.56 -11.95 -46.81
CA ALA A 191 -24.57 -10.50 -46.86
C ALA A 191 -24.18 -9.88 -45.50
N ALA A 192 -23.53 -8.73 -45.54
CA ALA A 192 -23.08 -7.99 -44.36
C ALA A 192 -24.24 -7.65 -43.41
N GLU A 193 -25.41 -7.33 -43.95
CA GLU A 193 -26.64 -7.07 -43.18
C GLU A 193 -27.00 -8.25 -42.28
N ARG A 194 -26.90 -9.50 -42.78
CA ARG A 194 -27.22 -10.71 -41.98
C ARG A 194 -26.28 -10.90 -40.80
N VAL A 195 -25.00 -10.55 -40.98
CA VAL A 195 -24.00 -10.62 -39.92
C VAL A 195 -24.24 -9.50 -38.91
N LEU A 196 -24.59 -8.30 -39.38
CA LEU A 196 -24.96 -7.20 -38.51
C LEU A 196 -26.19 -7.54 -37.68
N ASP A 197 -27.26 -8.07 -38.28
CA ASP A 197 -28.46 -8.51 -37.56
C ASP A 197 -28.09 -9.48 -36.43
N ALA A 198 -27.23 -10.47 -36.72
CA ALA A 198 -26.74 -11.40 -35.69
C ALA A 198 -26.03 -10.68 -34.54
N VAL A 199 -25.15 -9.72 -34.85
CA VAL A 199 -24.47 -8.91 -33.84
C VAL A 199 -25.45 -8.10 -33.01
N GLN A 200 -26.52 -7.57 -33.62
CA GLN A 200 -27.53 -6.77 -32.93
C GLN A 200 -28.43 -7.63 -32.05
N GLU A 201 -28.85 -8.81 -32.51
CA GLU A 201 -29.61 -9.76 -31.70
C GLU A 201 -28.78 -10.25 -30.50
N LEU A 202 -27.50 -10.57 -30.71
CA LEU A 202 -26.59 -10.96 -29.63
C LEU A 202 -26.42 -9.83 -28.60
N ARG A 203 -26.28 -8.57 -29.03
CA ARG A 203 -26.25 -7.41 -28.12
C ARG A 203 -27.54 -7.27 -27.33
N GLY A 204 -28.69 -7.39 -28.00
CA GLY A 204 -30.01 -7.35 -27.36
C GLY A 204 -30.19 -8.47 -26.32
N ALA A 205 -29.54 -9.61 -26.54
CA ALA A 205 -29.53 -10.78 -25.66
C ALA A 205 -28.47 -10.72 -24.54
N GLY A 206 -27.74 -9.61 -24.38
CA GLY A 206 -26.76 -9.44 -23.31
C GLY A 206 -25.35 -9.93 -23.64
N ALA A 207 -24.95 -9.98 -24.91
CA ALA A 207 -23.57 -10.23 -25.28
C ALA A 207 -22.62 -9.16 -24.71
N GLU A 208 -21.56 -9.60 -24.02
CA GLU A 208 -20.61 -8.74 -23.32
C GLU A 208 -19.36 -8.47 -24.17
N ALA A 209 -18.89 -9.46 -24.92
CA ALA A 209 -17.75 -9.33 -25.81
C ALA A 209 -17.89 -10.24 -27.04
N MET A 210 -17.45 -9.76 -28.19
CA MET A 210 -17.57 -10.47 -29.46
C MET A 210 -16.34 -10.29 -30.35
N GLN A 211 -16.02 -11.34 -31.10
CA GLN A 211 -15.12 -11.23 -32.25
C GLN A 211 -15.70 -12.00 -33.42
N ILE A 212 -15.33 -11.60 -34.64
CA ILE A 212 -15.63 -12.34 -35.86
C ILE A 212 -14.35 -12.75 -36.56
N SER A 213 -14.34 -13.98 -37.06
CA SER A 213 -13.27 -14.55 -37.86
C SER A 213 -13.82 -15.04 -39.19
N GLY A 214 -12.95 -15.06 -40.20
CA GLY A 214 -13.20 -15.74 -41.47
C GLY A 214 -12.17 -16.85 -41.70
N ALA A 215 -12.27 -17.53 -42.83
CA ALA A 215 -11.30 -18.53 -43.25
C ALA A 215 -9.89 -17.91 -43.41
N GLY A 216 -8.94 -18.37 -42.59
CA GLY A 216 -7.51 -18.06 -42.75
C GLY A 216 -7.07 -16.63 -42.39
N GLY A 217 -7.96 -15.81 -41.80
CA GLY A 217 -7.65 -14.45 -41.37
C GLY A 217 -7.61 -14.28 -39.85
N SER A 218 -6.93 -13.25 -39.35
CA SER A 218 -6.98 -12.92 -37.91
C SER A 218 -8.38 -12.45 -37.51
N PRO A 219 -8.88 -12.75 -36.30
CA PRO A 219 -10.19 -12.29 -35.86
C PRO A 219 -10.25 -10.76 -35.73
N VAL A 220 -11.44 -10.18 -35.82
CA VAL A 220 -11.74 -8.75 -35.64
C VAL A 220 -12.58 -8.60 -34.37
N ARG A 221 -12.14 -7.76 -33.44
CA ARG A 221 -12.91 -7.39 -32.24
C ARG A 221 -14.12 -6.55 -32.66
N ILE A 222 -15.31 -6.96 -32.25
CA ILE A 222 -16.54 -6.21 -32.48
C ILE A 222 -16.76 -5.28 -31.29
N VAL A 223 -16.81 -3.98 -31.55
CA VAL A 223 -17.11 -2.89 -30.61
C VAL A 223 -18.24 -2.03 -31.16
N ALA A 224 -18.67 -1.01 -30.41
CA ALA A 224 -19.78 -0.14 -30.79
C ALA A 224 -19.60 0.50 -32.19
N SER A 225 -18.39 0.91 -32.54
CA SER A 225 -18.05 1.56 -33.82
C SER A 225 -17.73 0.60 -34.96
N THR A 226 -17.79 -0.73 -34.73
CA THR A 226 -17.52 -1.71 -35.78
C THR A 226 -18.61 -1.64 -36.85
N PHE A 227 -18.17 -1.53 -38.10
CA PHE A 227 -19.05 -1.54 -39.28
C PHE A 227 -18.82 -2.79 -40.14
N PHE A 228 -19.82 -3.12 -40.94
CA PHE A 228 -19.86 -4.29 -41.82
C PHE A 228 -20.22 -3.83 -43.24
N LEU A 229 -19.48 -4.28 -44.25
CA LEU A 229 -19.77 -4.00 -45.66
C LEU A 229 -19.60 -5.27 -46.50
N ASP A 230 -20.41 -5.39 -47.56
CA ASP A 230 -20.18 -6.41 -48.58
C ASP A 230 -18.91 -6.09 -49.35
N GLY A 231 -18.02 -7.07 -49.46
CA GLY A 231 -16.75 -6.98 -50.14
C GLY A 231 -16.74 -7.66 -51.51
N PRO A 232 -15.67 -7.42 -52.30
CA PRO A 232 -15.51 -8.06 -53.60
C PRO A 232 -15.53 -9.59 -53.50
N GLY A 233 -16.17 -10.25 -54.47
CA GLY A 233 -16.19 -11.73 -54.53
C GLY A 233 -16.98 -12.40 -53.40
N GLY A 234 -17.87 -11.66 -52.71
CA GLY A 234 -18.67 -12.20 -51.60
C GLY A 234 -17.91 -12.26 -50.27
N SER A 235 -16.78 -11.55 -50.16
CA SER A 235 -16.10 -11.35 -48.89
C SER A 235 -16.89 -10.39 -47.98
N LEU A 236 -16.55 -10.37 -46.70
CA LEU A 236 -17.13 -9.47 -45.72
C LEU A 236 -16.03 -8.52 -45.22
N VAL A 237 -16.27 -7.20 -45.29
CA VAL A 237 -15.37 -6.21 -44.69
C VAL A 237 -15.88 -5.82 -43.32
N VAL A 238 -15.11 -6.10 -42.27
CA VAL A 238 -15.46 -5.79 -40.87
C VAL A 238 -14.42 -4.85 -40.28
N GLY A 239 -14.85 -3.65 -39.87
CA GLY A 239 -13.95 -2.65 -39.29
C GLY A 239 -12.74 -2.33 -40.18
N GLY A 240 -12.94 -2.34 -41.50
CA GLY A 240 -11.89 -2.12 -42.51
C GLY A 240 -11.07 -3.35 -42.90
N ARG A 241 -11.32 -4.52 -42.31
CA ARG A 241 -10.60 -5.78 -42.63
C ARG A 241 -11.48 -6.70 -43.46
N SER A 242 -10.98 -7.13 -44.62
CA SER A 242 -11.66 -8.12 -45.46
C SER A 242 -11.49 -9.53 -44.90
N LEU A 243 -12.59 -10.25 -44.75
CA LEU A 243 -12.68 -11.63 -44.30
C LEU A 243 -13.32 -12.48 -45.41
N SER A 244 -12.82 -13.69 -45.59
CA SER A 244 -13.42 -14.67 -46.51
C SER A 244 -14.22 -15.71 -45.71
N GLY A 245 -15.33 -16.19 -46.27
CA GLY A 245 -16.19 -17.18 -45.62
C GLY A 245 -15.54 -18.58 -45.52
N PRO A 246 -16.08 -19.47 -44.65
CA PRO A 246 -17.19 -19.22 -43.71
C PRO A 246 -16.79 -18.25 -42.58
N TYR A 247 -17.79 -17.62 -41.98
CA TYR A 247 -17.59 -16.63 -40.92
C TYR A 247 -18.01 -17.22 -39.56
N THR A 248 -17.26 -16.95 -38.51
CA THR A 248 -17.60 -17.39 -37.16
C THR A 248 -17.54 -16.21 -36.20
N ILE A 249 -18.67 -15.93 -35.55
CA ILE A 249 -18.74 -15.03 -34.39
C ILE A 249 -18.50 -15.86 -33.13
N THR A 250 -17.49 -15.49 -32.36
CA THR A 250 -17.31 -15.96 -30.99
C THR A 250 -17.82 -14.87 -30.06
N VAL A 251 -18.76 -15.21 -29.18
CA VAL A 251 -19.44 -14.28 -28.29
C VAL A 251 -19.44 -14.80 -26.86
N ILE A 252 -19.28 -13.89 -25.90
CA ILE A 252 -19.36 -14.14 -24.45
C ILE A 252 -20.67 -13.53 -23.94
N GLY A 253 -21.39 -14.28 -23.10
CA GLY A 253 -22.67 -13.92 -22.50
C GLY A 253 -23.44 -15.17 -22.05
N ASP A 254 -24.71 -15.02 -21.67
CA ASP A 254 -25.58 -16.17 -21.35
C ASP A 254 -25.92 -16.99 -22.62
N PRO A 255 -25.43 -18.24 -22.77
CA PRO A 255 -25.58 -19.00 -24.01
C PRO A 255 -27.04 -19.27 -24.38
N ALA A 256 -27.88 -19.61 -23.40
CA ALA A 256 -29.28 -19.96 -23.62
C ALA A 256 -30.11 -18.76 -24.11
N THR A 257 -29.90 -17.59 -23.51
CA THR A 257 -30.57 -16.34 -23.92
C THR A 257 -30.16 -15.94 -25.32
N MET A 258 -28.85 -15.98 -25.62
CA MET A 258 -28.32 -15.64 -26.93
C MET A 258 -28.76 -16.63 -28.03
N GLU A 259 -28.77 -17.94 -27.75
CA GLU A 259 -29.20 -18.95 -28.71
C GLU A 259 -30.70 -18.78 -29.03
N THR A 260 -31.51 -18.50 -28.00
CA THR A 260 -32.94 -18.22 -28.16
C THR A 260 -33.15 -17.00 -29.06
N ALA A 261 -32.42 -15.91 -28.84
CA ALA A 261 -32.51 -14.69 -29.65
C ALA A 261 -32.20 -14.94 -31.13
N LEU A 262 -31.15 -15.71 -31.44
CA LEU A 262 -30.79 -16.04 -32.83
C LEU A 262 -31.82 -16.92 -33.56
N LYS A 263 -32.61 -17.69 -32.80
CA LYS A 263 -33.61 -18.64 -33.31
C LYS A 263 -35.04 -18.11 -33.29
N ILE A 264 -35.27 -16.85 -32.90
CA ILE A 264 -36.60 -16.23 -32.95
C ILE A 264 -37.17 -16.38 -34.37
N PRO A 265 -38.45 -16.78 -34.53
CA PRO A 265 -39.07 -16.91 -35.84
C PRO A 265 -38.94 -15.63 -36.67
N GLY A 266 -38.42 -15.75 -37.90
CA GLY A 266 -38.11 -14.62 -38.78
C GLY A 266 -36.79 -13.90 -38.46
N GLY A 267 -36.04 -14.36 -37.47
CA GLY A 267 -34.73 -13.83 -37.09
C GLY A 267 -33.57 -14.34 -37.95
N VAL A 268 -32.36 -14.25 -37.39
CA VAL A 268 -31.07 -14.45 -38.10
C VAL A 268 -30.97 -15.83 -38.76
N ALA A 269 -31.23 -16.91 -38.01
CA ALA A 269 -31.08 -18.26 -38.56
C ALA A 269 -32.06 -18.53 -39.71
N ALA A 270 -33.30 -18.07 -39.58
CA ALA A 270 -34.35 -18.26 -40.58
C ALA A 270 -34.10 -17.42 -41.85
N THR A 271 -33.65 -16.18 -41.70
CA THR A 271 -33.36 -15.29 -42.83
C THR A 271 -32.15 -15.74 -43.64
N VAL A 272 -31.07 -16.16 -42.98
CA VAL A 272 -29.90 -16.74 -43.65
C VAL A 272 -30.25 -18.04 -44.37
N ALA A 273 -31.08 -18.90 -43.75
CA ALA A 273 -31.58 -20.11 -44.39
C ALA A 273 -32.46 -19.81 -45.62
N GLY A 274 -33.30 -18.77 -45.55
CA GLY A 274 -34.11 -18.28 -46.68
C GLY A 274 -33.28 -17.81 -47.87
N ASP A 275 -32.08 -17.28 -47.62
CA ASP A 275 -31.11 -16.91 -48.65
C ASP A 275 -30.29 -18.11 -49.18
N GLY A 276 -30.55 -19.31 -48.63
CA GLY A 276 -29.90 -20.58 -49.00
C GLY A 276 -28.64 -20.89 -48.21
N GLY A 277 -28.26 -20.07 -47.24
CA GLY A 277 -27.13 -20.31 -46.33
C GLY A 277 -27.52 -21.16 -45.11
N ASN A 278 -26.60 -21.26 -44.15
CA ASN A 278 -26.85 -21.93 -42.88
C ASN A 278 -26.13 -21.23 -41.71
N VAL A 279 -26.76 -21.24 -40.54
CA VAL A 279 -26.18 -20.75 -39.28
C VAL A 279 -26.09 -21.90 -38.29
N ILE A 280 -24.89 -22.19 -37.82
CA ILE A 280 -24.62 -23.25 -36.86
C ILE A 280 -24.22 -22.59 -35.55
N VAL A 281 -25.00 -22.85 -34.51
CA VAL A 281 -24.79 -22.30 -33.16
C VAL A 281 -24.29 -23.44 -32.27
N GLU A 282 -23.16 -23.21 -31.61
CA GLU A 282 -22.55 -24.15 -30.68
C GLU A 282 -22.31 -23.44 -29.34
N GLU A 283 -22.85 -24.00 -28.26
CA GLU A 283 -22.53 -23.52 -26.92
C GLU A 283 -21.07 -23.81 -26.55
N ARG A 284 -20.48 -22.89 -25.79
CA ARG A 284 -19.09 -22.98 -25.31
C ARG A 284 -19.08 -22.65 -23.82
N GLU A 285 -18.60 -23.60 -23.02
CA GLU A 285 -18.33 -23.35 -21.60
C GLU A 285 -17.28 -22.24 -21.43
N VAL A 286 -16.31 -22.19 -22.35
CA VAL A 286 -15.28 -21.16 -22.41
C VAL A 286 -15.14 -20.67 -23.86
N ALA A 287 -15.84 -19.57 -24.16
CA ALA A 287 -15.58 -18.74 -25.33
C ALA A 287 -14.41 -17.78 -25.02
N GLU A 288 -13.48 -17.66 -25.97
CA GLU A 288 -12.35 -16.74 -25.87
C GLU A 288 -12.44 -15.67 -26.95
N VAL A 289 -12.50 -14.42 -26.52
CA VAL A 289 -12.44 -13.23 -27.37
C VAL A 289 -11.05 -12.61 -27.19
N SER A 290 -10.12 -13.00 -28.05
CA SER A 290 -8.71 -12.58 -27.99
C SER A 290 -8.39 -11.41 -28.92
N ALA A 291 -9.23 -11.14 -29.92
CA ALA A 291 -9.07 -9.98 -30.78
C ALA A 291 -9.23 -8.68 -29.98
N LEU A 292 -8.38 -7.69 -30.30
CA LEU A 292 -8.40 -6.37 -29.68
C LEU A 292 -8.78 -5.28 -30.69
N HIS A 293 -9.44 -4.25 -30.19
CA HIS A 293 -9.69 -3.01 -30.90
C HIS A 293 -8.56 -2.02 -30.59
N GLY A 294 -7.94 -1.46 -31.62
CA GLY A 294 -6.92 -0.45 -31.46
C GLY A 294 -7.54 0.86 -30.96
N PRO A 295 -7.00 1.49 -29.89
CA PRO A 295 -7.53 2.76 -29.40
C PRO A 295 -7.40 3.85 -30.46
N LEU A 296 -8.46 4.65 -30.64
CA LEU A 296 -8.41 5.82 -31.49
C LEU A 296 -7.60 6.93 -30.81
N LYS A 297 -6.65 7.51 -31.52
CA LYS A 297 -6.00 8.75 -31.08
C LYS A 297 -6.96 9.91 -31.32
N LEU A 298 -7.55 10.41 -30.23
CA LEU A 298 -8.43 11.58 -30.27
C LEU A 298 -7.59 12.85 -30.40
N GLU A 299 -7.92 13.73 -31.35
CA GLU A 299 -7.20 14.99 -31.56
C GLU A 299 -7.74 16.14 -30.69
N HIS A 300 -9.05 16.11 -30.42
CA HIS A 300 -9.76 17.21 -29.73
C HIS A 300 -10.28 16.81 -28.36
N ALA A 301 -10.87 15.63 -28.22
CA ALA A 301 -11.48 15.17 -26.98
C ALA A 301 -10.42 14.74 -25.95
N ARG A 302 -10.66 15.05 -24.68
CA ARG A 302 -9.83 14.64 -23.53
C ARG A 302 -10.73 14.20 -22.37
N PRO A 303 -10.29 13.27 -21.51
CA PRO A 303 -11.00 12.94 -20.28
C PRO A 303 -11.16 14.17 -19.38
N VAL A 304 -12.28 14.26 -18.66
CA VAL A 304 -12.45 15.23 -17.57
C VAL A 304 -11.63 14.78 -16.36
N SER A 305 -10.97 15.72 -15.69
CA SER A 305 -10.11 15.50 -14.52
C SER A 305 -10.75 15.99 -13.24
#